data_AF-A0A2E3WX12-F1
#
_entry.id   AF-A0A2E3WX12-F1
#
_cell.length_a   1.000
_cell.length_b   1.000
_cell.length_c   1.000
_cell.angle_alpha   90.00
_cell.angle_beta   90.00
_cell.angle_gamma   90.00
#
_symmetry.space_group_name_H-M   'P 1'
#
loop_
_entity.id
_entity.type
_entity.pdbx_description
1 polymer ?
#
loop_
_entity_poly.entity_id
_entity_poly.type
_entity_poly.pdbx_seq_one_letter_code
_entity_poly.pdbx_strand_id
1 'polypeptide(L)'
;MKAFQLDWKVGDRANYDIDMGFIKGTNETLVREKNDRGFWVEQNMDLGFAGQQKAEILFDKNTGQILEFMVNGQPQDIPDSGNQEVIEMREDNITVRAGNFDCVYVKVRDTDSNDVSEVWINPQVVPVSGALKQVSPGPMGTVTMELTSFEKN
;
A
#
# COMPACT_ATOMS: atom_id res chain seq x y z
N MET A 1 8.15 4.72 25.17
CA MET A 1 7.68 4.20 23.87
C MET A 1 8.70 4.63 22.82
N LYS A 2 9.29 3.69 22.07
CA LYS A 2 10.09 4.07 20.90
C LYS A 2 9.11 4.63 19.86
N ALA A 3 9.40 5.82 19.33
CA ALA A 3 8.66 6.34 18.19
C ALA A 3 8.73 5.30 17.06
N PHE A 4 7.60 5.08 16.38
CA PHE A 4 7.49 4.18 15.24
C PHE A 4 8.24 4.82 14.07
N GLN A 5 9.56 4.64 14.03
CA GLN A 5 10.39 5.24 12.98
C GLN A 5 10.32 4.35 11.75
N LEU A 6 9.90 4.92 10.61
CA LEU A 6 9.95 4.22 9.32
C LEU A 6 11.41 3.83 9.04
N ASP A 7 11.66 2.54 8.81
CA ASP A 7 13.00 1.99 8.56
C ASP A 7 13.37 1.96 7.07
N TRP A 8 12.60 2.66 6.24
CA TRP A 8 12.72 2.68 4.79
C TRP A 8 14.03 3.33 4.35
N LYS A 9 14.57 2.82 3.25
CA LYS A 9 15.75 3.34 2.57
C LYS A 9 15.43 3.64 1.12
N VAL A 10 16.14 4.64 0.58
CA VAL A 10 16.08 4.96 -0.85
C VAL A 10 16.49 3.72 -1.64
N GLY A 11 15.67 3.33 -2.60
CA GLY A 11 15.85 2.12 -3.40
C GLY A 11 15.04 0.92 -2.94
N ASP A 12 14.42 0.95 -1.75
CA ASP A 12 13.51 -0.11 -1.31
C ASP A 12 12.33 -0.22 -2.28
N ARG A 13 11.95 -1.46 -2.63
CA ARG A 13 10.91 -1.76 -3.61
C ARG A 13 9.95 -2.84 -3.13
N ALA A 14 8.69 -2.72 -3.55
CA ALA A 14 7.68 -3.77 -3.43
C ALA A 14 6.82 -3.78 -4.69
N ASN A 15 6.68 -4.95 -5.31
CA ASN A 15 5.95 -5.14 -6.55
C ASN A 15 4.71 -5.99 -6.30
N TYR A 16 3.61 -5.63 -6.93
CA TYR A 16 2.31 -6.27 -6.73
C TYR A 16 1.66 -6.57 -8.07
N ASP A 17 0.91 -7.66 -8.11
CA ASP A 17 -0.11 -7.85 -9.14
C ASP A 17 -1.41 -7.22 -8.66
N ILE A 18 -2.12 -6.57 -9.58
CA ILE A 18 -3.46 -6.03 -9.37
C ILE A 18 -4.46 -6.88 -10.14
N ASP A 19 -5.51 -7.28 -9.45
CA ASP A 19 -6.67 -7.97 -10.01
C ASP A 19 -7.95 -7.19 -9.71
N MET A 20 -8.58 -6.67 -10.76
CA MET A 20 -9.87 -6.00 -10.70
C MET A 20 -10.91 -6.75 -11.55
N GLY A 21 -10.87 -8.08 -11.50
CA GLY A 21 -11.71 -8.97 -12.30
C GLY A 21 -11.17 -9.12 -13.71
N PHE A 22 -11.75 -8.39 -14.67
CA PHE A 22 -11.35 -8.44 -16.09
C PHE A 22 -10.11 -7.60 -16.40
N ILE A 23 -9.79 -6.63 -15.54
CA ILE A 23 -8.54 -5.86 -15.60
C ILE A 23 -7.50 -6.57 -14.72
N LYS A 24 -6.38 -6.93 -15.33
CA LYS A 24 -5.16 -7.38 -14.64
C LYS A 24 -4.10 -6.31 -14.83
N GLY A 25 -3.35 -6.03 -13.78
CA GLY A 25 -2.33 -5.02 -13.79
C GLY A 25 -1.18 -5.34 -12.85
N THR A 26 -0.26 -4.38 -12.74
CA THR A 26 0.87 -4.43 -11.82
C THR A 26 1.02 -3.10 -11.12
N ASN A 27 1.66 -3.10 -9.94
CA ASN A 27 2.07 -1.91 -9.22
C ASN A 27 3.50 -2.08 -8.74
N GLU A 28 4.41 -1.25 -9.25
CA GLU A 28 5.76 -1.12 -8.72
C GLU A 28 5.81 0.03 -7.73
N THR A 29 6.08 -0.28 -6.46
CA THR A 29 6.29 0.69 -5.40
C THR A 29 7.79 0.87 -5.14
N LEU A 30 8.26 2.11 -5.10
CA LEU A 30 9.67 2.48 -4.91
C LEU A 30 9.81 3.63 -3.91
N VAL A 31 10.70 3.49 -2.92
CA VAL A 31 11.19 4.64 -2.14
C VAL A 31 12.19 5.42 -3.00
N ARG A 32 11.70 6.44 -3.70
CA ARG A 32 12.50 7.20 -4.67
C ARG A 32 13.54 8.10 -4.01
N GLU A 33 13.14 8.81 -2.96
CA GLU A 33 13.96 9.87 -2.37
C GLU A 33 13.67 10.03 -0.88
N LYS A 34 14.69 10.45 -0.12
CA LYS A 34 14.55 10.93 1.25
C LYS A 34 15.04 12.37 1.32
N ASN A 35 14.22 13.26 1.88
CA ASN A 35 14.59 14.65 2.16
C ASN A 35 14.31 15.01 3.62
N ASP A 36 14.41 16.30 3.93
CA ASP A 36 14.23 16.80 5.30
C ASP A 36 12.81 16.57 5.83
N ARG A 37 11.80 16.54 4.96
CA ARG A 37 10.38 16.35 5.30
C ARG A 37 10.05 14.87 5.45
N GLY A 38 10.53 14.03 4.54
CA GLY A 38 10.46 12.59 4.71
C GLY A 38 10.77 11.79 3.46
N PHE A 39 9.94 10.79 3.15
CA PHE A 39 10.19 9.84 2.07
C PHE A 39 9.22 10.04 0.91
N TRP A 40 9.76 10.29 -0.28
CA TRP A 40 9.00 10.18 -1.52
C TRP A 40 8.92 8.73 -1.93
N VAL A 41 7.70 8.23 -2.02
CA VAL A 41 7.35 6.92 -2.53
C VAL A 41 6.64 7.10 -3.86
N GLU A 42 7.09 6.39 -4.87
CA GLU A 42 6.42 6.30 -6.17
C GLU A 42 5.70 4.97 -6.28
N GLN A 43 4.52 5.00 -6.89
CA GLN A 43 3.75 3.84 -7.29
C GLN A 43 3.47 3.95 -8.79
N ASN A 44 4.07 3.05 -9.57
CA ASN A 44 3.86 2.97 -11.00
C ASN A 44 2.89 1.82 -11.28
N MET A 45 1.65 2.16 -11.59
CA MET A 45 0.59 1.21 -11.87
C MET A 45 0.42 1.05 -13.39
N ASP A 46 0.47 -0.19 -13.87
CA ASP A 46 0.07 -0.55 -15.22
C ASP A 46 -1.21 -1.39 -15.14
N LEU A 47 -2.33 -0.84 -15.59
CA LEU A 47 -3.65 -1.47 -15.56
C LEU A 47 -4.01 -2.11 -16.89
N GLY A 48 -3.01 -2.45 -17.70
CA GLY A 48 -3.18 -3.03 -19.03
C GLY A 48 -3.94 -2.07 -19.95
N PHE A 49 -5.07 -2.52 -20.50
CA PHE A 49 -5.87 -1.70 -21.42
C PHE A 49 -6.51 -0.47 -20.76
N ALA A 50 -6.61 -0.43 -19.43
CA ALA A 50 -7.11 0.73 -18.70
C ALA A 50 -6.06 1.85 -18.56
N GLY A 51 -4.83 1.60 -19.03
CA GLY A 51 -3.74 2.57 -19.09
C GLY A 51 -2.81 2.52 -17.89
N GLN A 52 -1.88 3.47 -17.87
CA GLN A 52 -0.86 3.60 -16.82
C GLN A 52 -1.17 4.80 -15.93
N GLN A 53 -0.84 4.66 -14.65
CA GLN A 53 -0.98 5.71 -13.65
C GLN A 53 0.28 5.76 -12.80
N LYS A 54 0.76 6.98 -12.54
CA LYS A 54 1.86 7.21 -11.60
C LYS A 54 1.32 7.96 -10.39
N ALA A 55 1.47 7.38 -9.21
CA ALA A 55 1.23 8.05 -7.94
C ALA A 55 2.56 8.38 -7.26
N GLU A 56 2.62 9.55 -6.64
CA GLU A 56 3.77 10.02 -5.85
C GLU A 56 3.25 10.49 -4.48
N ILE A 57 3.79 9.91 -3.42
CA ILE A 57 3.36 10.14 -2.05
C ILE A 57 4.56 10.59 -1.23
N LEU A 58 4.43 11.73 -0.55
CA LEU A 58 5.41 12.17 0.44
C LEU A 58 4.93 11.76 1.83
N PHE A 59 5.65 10.86 2.48
CA PHE A 59 5.39 10.45 3.86
C PHE A 59 6.27 11.23 4.84
N ASP A 60 5.70 11.69 5.95
CA ASP A 60 6.47 12.20 7.09
C ASP A 60 7.32 11.07 7.70
N LYS A 61 8.63 11.31 7.82
CA LYS A 61 9.58 10.28 8.30
C LYS A 61 9.41 9.88 9.77
N ASN A 62 8.70 10.69 10.57
CA ASN A 62 8.54 10.49 12.00
C ASN A 62 7.16 9.91 12.34
N THR A 63 6.11 10.30 11.59
CA THR A 63 4.73 9.90 11.87
C THR A 63 4.16 8.90 10.87
N GLY A 64 4.74 8.81 9.66
CA GLY A 64 4.18 8.04 8.56
C GLY A 64 2.92 8.64 7.95
N GLN A 65 2.55 9.87 8.32
CA GLN A 65 1.43 10.57 7.70
C GLN A 65 1.76 10.97 6.26
N ILE A 66 0.75 10.93 5.40
CA ILE A 66 0.85 11.49 4.04
C ILE A 66 0.87 13.01 4.17
N LEU A 67 1.91 13.63 3.63
CA LEU A 67 2.08 15.09 3.56
C LEU A 67 1.69 15.63 2.19
N GLU A 68 1.94 14.86 1.13
CA GLU A 68 1.56 15.19 -0.25
C GLU A 68 1.17 13.93 -0.99
N PHE A 69 0.19 14.06 -1.88
CA PHE A 69 -0.24 13.01 -2.78
C PHE A 69 -0.45 13.59 -4.18
N MET A 70 0.19 13.00 -5.18
CA MET A 70 0.07 13.40 -6.58
C MET A 70 -0.24 12.19 -7.42
N VAL A 71 -1.14 12.36 -8.39
CA VAL A 71 -1.43 11.35 -9.41
C VAL A 71 -1.22 11.98 -10.77
N ASN A 72 -0.35 11.37 -11.58
CA ASN A 72 0.06 11.86 -12.90
C ASN A 72 0.54 13.34 -12.88
N GLY A 73 1.28 13.70 -11.83
CA GLY A 73 1.80 15.05 -11.62
C GLY A 73 0.75 16.08 -11.18
N GLN A 74 -0.50 15.67 -10.94
CA GLN A 74 -1.55 16.54 -10.42
C GLN A 74 -1.75 16.28 -8.92
N PRO A 75 -1.64 17.32 -8.06
CA PRO A 75 -1.98 17.21 -6.65
C PRO A 75 -3.38 16.63 -6.45
N GLN A 76 -3.51 15.74 -5.48
CA GLN A 76 -4.77 15.15 -5.05
C GLN A 76 -5.03 15.51 -3.58
N ASP A 77 -6.29 15.50 -3.20
CA ASP A 77 -6.65 15.58 -1.79
C ASP A 77 -6.16 14.32 -1.07
N ILE A 78 -5.60 14.51 0.12
CA ILE A 78 -5.16 13.40 0.97
C ILE A 78 -6.42 12.70 1.49
N PRO A 79 -6.55 11.38 1.34
CA PRO A 79 -7.71 10.65 1.82
C PRO A 79 -7.95 10.88 3.32
N ASP A 80 -9.19 11.19 3.69
CA ASP A 80 -9.57 11.31 5.10
C ASP A 80 -9.58 9.92 5.75
N SER A 81 -8.75 9.74 6.78
CA SER A 81 -8.70 8.51 7.57
C SER A 81 -9.72 8.47 8.71
N GLY A 82 -10.53 9.51 8.88
CA GLY A 82 -11.44 9.69 10.02
C GLY A 82 -12.60 8.68 10.09
N ASN A 83 -12.98 8.09 8.96
CA ASN A 83 -14.19 7.27 8.84
C ASN A 83 -13.86 5.78 8.65
N GLN A 84 -12.85 5.29 9.36
CA GLN A 84 -12.43 3.89 9.31
C GLN A 84 -12.44 3.24 10.69
N GLU A 85 -13.05 2.06 10.79
CA GLU A 85 -13.11 1.23 11.99
C GLU A 85 -12.40 -0.10 11.75
N VAL A 86 -11.45 -0.46 12.63
CA VAL A 86 -10.87 -1.81 12.63
C VAL A 86 -11.88 -2.76 13.26
N ILE A 87 -12.44 -3.66 12.45
CA ILE A 87 -13.45 -4.63 12.90
C ILE A 87 -12.84 -6.00 13.21
N GLU A 88 -11.65 -6.30 12.69
CA GLU A 88 -10.91 -7.51 13.03
C GLU A 88 -9.41 -7.28 12.92
N MET A 89 -8.66 -7.84 13.86
CA MET A 89 -7.21 -7.91 13.82
C MET A 89 -6.75 -9.23 14.45
N ARG A 90 -5.94 -10.01 13.72
CA ARG A 90 -5.39 -11.28 14.23
C ARG A 90 -4.05 -11.60 13.59
N GLU A 91 -3.25 -12.41 14.27
CA GLU A 91 -2.10 -13.07 13.66
C GLU A 91 -2.60 -14.07 12.60
N ASP A 92 -1.91 -14.14 11.47
CA ASP A 92 -2.28 -14.99 10.35
C ASP A 92 -1.01 -15.48 9.60
N ASN A 93 -1.17 -16.46 8.73
CA ASN A 93 -0.13 -16.92 7.82
C ASN A 93 -0.67 -16.92 6.39
N ILE A 94 0.06 -16.29 5.47
CA ILE A 94 -0.39 -16.15 4.07
C ILE A 94 0.70 -16.60 3.09
N THR A 95 0.25 -17.31 2.05
CA THR A 95 1.03 -17.59 0.85
C THR A 95 0.67 -16.58 -0.24
N VAL A 96 1.68 -15.86 -0.73
CA VAL A 96 1.61 -14.99 -1.90
C VAL A 96 2.69 -15.40 -2.90
N ARG A 97 2.72 -14.80 -4.10
CA ARG A 97 3.75 -15.12 -5.10
C ARG A 97 5.18 -14.88 -4.60
N ALA A 98 5.38 -13.89 -3.74
CA ALA A 98 6.68 -13.61 -3.12
C ALA A 98 7.13 -14.64 -2.07
N GLY A 99 6.25 -15.52 -1.58
CA GLY A 99 6.57 -16.52 -0.55
C GLY A 99 5.47 -16.73 0.50
N ASN A 100 5.86 -17.36 1.61
CA ASN A 100 5.00 -17.59 2.78
C ASN A 100 5.44 -16.69 3.92
N PHE A 101 4.49 -16.06 4.59
CA PHE A 101 4.78 -15.08 5.64
C PHE A 101 3.84 -15.23 6.82
N ASP A 102 4.42 -15.20 8.02
CA ASP A 102 3.67 -14.85 9.23
C ASP A 102 3.36 -13.35 9.19
N CYS A 103 2.13 -12.96 9.50
CA CYS A 103 1.65 -11.61 9.29
C CYS A 103 0.52 -11.25 10.26
N VAL A 104 0.10 -10.00 10.20
CA VAL A 104 -1.13 -9.54 10.84
C VAL A 104 -2.19 -9.34 9.76
N TYR A 105 -3.32 -10.01 9.92
CA TYR A 105 -4.53 -9.73 9.17
C TYR A 105 -5.29 -8.60 9.85
N VAL A 106 -5.68 -7.60 9.07
CA VAL A 106 -6.50 -6.48 9.52
C VAL A 106 -7.70 -6.34 8.58
N LYS A 107 -8.87 -6.22 9.17
CA LYS A 107 -10.13 -5.93 8.47
C LYS A 107 -10.64 -4.57 8.92
N VAL A 108 -10.80 -3.68 7.96
CA VAL A 108 -11.23 -2.29 8.18
C VAL A 108 -12.57 -2.07 7.49
N ARG A 109 -13.49 -1.43 8.19
CA ARG A 109 -14.76 -0.96 7.63
C ARG A 109 -14.71 0.56 7.49
N ASP A 110 -15.07 1.06 6.31
CA ASP A 110 -15.39 2.46 6.13
C ASP A 110 -16.79 2.73 6.70
N THR A 111 -16.90 3.66 7.65
CA THR A 111 -18.14 3.90 8.40
C THR A 111 -19.19 4.67 7.60
N ASP A 112 -18.80 5.35 6.52
CA ASP A 112 -19.72 6.12 5.68
C ASP A 112 -20.41 5.22 4.65
N SER A 113 -19.63 4.37 4.00
CA SER A 113 -20.08 3.47 2.93
C SER A 113 -20.45 2.06 3.42
N ASN A 114 -20.00 1.67 4.62
CA ASN A 114 -19.99 0.29 5.11
C ASN A 114 -19.13 -0.68 4.29
N ASP A 115 -18.29 -0.14 3.40
CA ASP A 115 -17.36 -0.93 2.62
C ASP A 115 -16.28 -1.55 3.51
N VAL A 116 -15.86 -2.75 3.14
CA VAL A 116 -14.92 -3.55 3.94
C VAL A 116 -13.67 -3.83 3.13
N SER A 117 -12.53 -3.44 3.69
CA SER A 117 -11.21 -3.72 3.16
C SER A 117 -10.45 -4.68 4.08
N GLU A 118 -9.65 -5.54 3.47
CA GLU A 118 -8.84 -6.55 4.15
C GLU A 118 -7.39 -6.37 3.73
N VAL A 119 -6.47 -6.48 4.68
CA VAL A 119 -5.05 -6.36 4.41
C VAL A 119 -4.25 -7.33 5.28
N TRP A 120 -3.29 -8.00 4.68
CA TRP A 120 -2.29 -8.83 5.34
C TRP A 120 -0.99 -8.06 5.33
N ILE A 121 -0.42 -7.78 6.50
CA ILE A 121 0.72 -6.90 6.65
C ILE A 121 1.84 -7.59 7.42
N ASN A 122 3.07 -7.50 6.90
CA ASN A 122 4.31 -7.78 7.62
C ASN A 122 5.33 -6.65 7.35
N PRO A 123 5.35 -5.60 8.19
CA PRO A 123 6.23 -4.45 7.98
C PRO A 123 7.69 -4.72 8.38
N GLN A 124 7.99 -5.86 9.00
CA GLN A 124 9.37 -6.22 9.34
C GLN A 124 10.14 -6.68 8.09
N VAL A 125 9.43 -7.34 7.17
CA VAL A 125 10.01 -7.98 5.98
C VAL A 125 9.80 -7.15 4.73
N VAL A 126 8.58 -6.67 4.49
CA VAL A 126 8.22 -5.97 3.26
C VAL A 126 8.35 -4.46 3.47
N PRO A 127 9.14 -3.75 2.64
CA PRO A 127 9.24 -2.30 2.74
C PRO A 127 7.95 -1.64 2.25
N VAL A 128 7.73 -0.39 2.67
CA VAL A 128 6.59 0.45 2.25
C VAL A 128 5.23 -0.20 2.52
N SER A 129 4.52 0.27 3.55
CA SER A 129 3.27 -0.29 4.10
C SER A 129 3.38 -1.69 4.73
N GLY A 130 4.29 -2.55 4.25
CA GLY A 130 4.39 -3.92 4.70
C GLY A 130 3.32 -4.85 4.12
N ALA A 131 2.53 -4.38 3.15
CA ALA A 131 1.42 -5.16 2.60
C ALA A 131 1.92 -6.41 1.85
N LEU A 132 1.30 -7.54 2.16
CA LEU A 132 1.48 -8.82 1.46
C LEU A 132 0.32 -9.04 0.48
N LYS A 133 -0.88 -8.73 0.94
CA LYS A 133 -2.11 -8.79 0.15
C LYS A 133 -3.08 -7.74 0.65
N GLN A 134 -3.83 -7.15 -0.26
CA GLN A 134 -4.93 -6.26 0.05
C GLN A 134 -6.14 -6.64 -0.80
N VAL A 135 -7.33 -6.58 -0.22
CA VAL A 135 -8.60 -6.75 -0.90
C VAL A 135 -9.49 -5.59 -0.49
N SER A 136 -9.91 -4.76 -1.44
CA SER A 136 -10.74 -3.59 -1.18
C SER A 136 -11.81 -3.42 -2.25
N PRO A 137 -12.95 -2.79 -1.95
CA PRO A 137 -13.93 -2.45 -2.97
C PRO A 137 -13.35 -1.40 -3.92
N GLY A 138 -13.77 -1.48 -5.17
CA GLY A 138 -13.42 -0.53 -6.21
C GLY A 138 -14.60 -0.28 -7.15
N PRO A 139 -14.51 0.75 -8.01
CA PRO A 139 -15.61 1.17 -8.87
C PRO A 139 -16.05 0.10 -9.87
N MET A 140 -15.20 -0.88 -10.17
CA MET A 140 -15.47 -2.01 -11.07
C MET A 140 -15.60 -3.35 -10.35
N GLY A 141 -15.80 -3.32 -9.02
CA GLY A 141 -15.81 -4.50 -8.16
C GLY A 141 -14.56 -4.57 -7.28
N THR A 142 -14.34 -5.73 -6.67
CA THR A 142 -13.24 -5.94 -5.74
C THR A 142 -11.88 -5.82 -6.43
N VAL A 143 -11.00 -5.00 -5.86
CA VAL A 143 -9.59 -4.88 -6.22
C VAL A 143 -8.79 -5.76 -5.27
N THR A 144 -8.01 -6.68 -5.81
CA THR A 144 -7.02 -7.47 -5.07
C THR A 144 -5.64 -7.05 -5.49
N MET A 145 -4.80 -6.68 -4.52
CA MET A 145 -3.37 -6.50 -4.72
C MET A 145 -2.62 -7.62 -4.01
N GLU A 146 -1.66 -8.25 -4.67
CA GLU A 146 -0.88 -9.36 -4.10
C GLU A 146 0.60 -9.20 -4.40
N LEU A 147 1.43 -9.32 -3.36
CA LEU A 147 2.88 -9.12 -3.45
C LEU A 147 3.54 -10.21 -4.31
N THR A 148 4.30 -9.77 -5.31
CA THR A 148 5.04 -10.63 -6.23
C THR A 148 6.52 -10.68 -5.92
N SER A 149 7.12 -9.56 -5.51
CA SER A 149 8.53 -9.47 -5.13
C SER A 149 8.77 -8.19 -4.31
N PHE A 150 9.88 -8.16 -3.56
CA PHE A 150 10.31 -6.98 -2.83
C PHE A 150 11.83 -6.98 -2.67
N GLU A 151 12.40 -5.80 -2.43
CA GLU A 151 13.83 -5.59 -2.18
C GLU A 151 13.99 -4.54 -1.08
N LYS A 152 14.78 -4.87 -0.05
CA LYS A 152 15.09 -4.00 1.08
C LYS A 152 16.60 -3.77 1.12
N ASN A 153 17.02 -2.51 1.01
CA ASN A 153 18.43 -2.09 1.00
C ASN A 153 18.97 -1.87 2.42
#